data_AF-A0A382JM10-F1
#
_entry.id   AF-A0A382JM10-F1
#
_cell.length_a   1.000
_cell.length_b   1.000
_cell.length_c   1.000
_cell.angle_alpha   90.00
_cell.angle_beta   90.00
_cell.angle_gamma   90.00
#
_symmetry.space_group_name_H-M   'P 1'
#
loop_
_entity.id
_entity.type
_entity.pdbx_description
1 polymer ?
#
loop_
_entity_poly.entity_id
_entity_poly.type
_entity_poly.pdbx_seq_one_letter_code
_entity_poly.pdbx_strand_id
1 'polypeptide(L)'
;MPMWLRKFSLIQRLGIIVALITLLFVLLTAVVLNRHYEALKQKSYDENQHLVEVVHTMLSSFAARTDVDEATAKQQALEAVKALRYDGSNYFWIQDQTPSMVMHPIKPALDGQDLRTFKDGNGKAFFIEMAQKVKSKGEGFVD
;
A
#
# COMPACT_ATOMS: atom_id res chain seq x y z
N MET A 1 -48.01 26.11 -0.44
CA MET A 1 -47.74 24.78 -1.02
C MET A 1 -47.96 24.88 -2.52
N PRO A 2 -46.97 24.58 -3.39
CA PRO A 2 -47.11 24.85 -4.83
C PRO A 2 -48.31 24.09 -5.41
N MET A 3 -49.23 24.82 -6.05
CA MET A 3 -50.54 24.34 -6.51
C MET A 3 -50.49 23.17 -7.52
N TRP A 4 -49.33 22.90 -8.12
CA TRP A 4 -49.16 21.84 -9.11
C TRP A 4 -49.14 20.41 -8.52
N LEU A 5 -48.77 20.27 -7.24
CA LEU A 5 -48.76 18.98 -6.55
C LEU A 5 -50.17 18.41 -6.33
N ARG A 6 -51.22 19.24 -6.46
CA ARG A 6 -52.61 18.83 -6.23
C ARG A 6 -53.19 17.91 -7.31
N LYS A 7 -52.55 17.81 -8.48
CA LYS A 7 -53.01 16.95 -9.60
C LYS A 7 -52.75 15.45 -9.38
N PHE A 8 -51.87 15.10 -8.45
CA PHE A 8 -51.55 13.72 -8.12
C PHE A 8 -52.47 13.18 -7.03
N SER A 9 -52.88 11.91 -7.14
CA SER A 9 -53.61 11.20 -6.08
C SER A 9 -52.73 11.08 -4.82
N LEU A 10 -53.35 10.85 -3.67
CA LEU A 10 -52.62 10.74 -2.39
C LEU A 10 -51.53 9.64 -2.45
N ILE A 11 -51.80 8.54 -3.13
CA ILE A 11 -50.86 7.42 -3.30
C ILE A 11 -49.64 7.82 -4.14
N GLN A 12 -49.83 8.59 -5.21
CA GLN A 12 -48.73 9.05 -6.07
C GLN A 12 -47.78 9.98 -5.32
N ARG A 13 -48.32 10.88 -4.48
CA ARG A 13 -47.48 11.77 -3.65
C ARG A 13 -46.67 10.99 -2.62
N LEU A 14 -47.30 9.99 -1.98
CA LEU A 14 -46.60 9.10 -1.05
C LEU A 14 -45.50 8.31 -1.77
N GLY A 15 -45.78 7.79 -2.96
CA GLY A 15 -44.80 7.07 -3.79
C GLY A 15 -43.59 7.93 -4.18
N ILE A 16 -43.80 9.21 -4.55
CA ILE A 16 -42.70 10.14 -4.85
C ILE A 16 -41.84 10.38 -3.61
N ILE A 17 -42.45 10.58 -2.44
CA ILE A 17 -41.70 10.79 -1.19
C ILE A 17 -40.88 9.54 -0.86
N VAL A 18 -41.47 8.35 -0.94
CA VAL A 18 -40.75 7.09 -0.71
C VAL A 18 -39.61 6.92 -1.71
N ALA A 19 -39.84 7.19 -3.00
CA ALA A 19 -38.79 7.10 -4.02
C ALA A 19 -37.64 8.09 -3.76
N LEU A 20 -37.94 9.32 -3.36
CA LEU A 20 -36.94 10.34 -3.03
C LEU A 20 -36.14 9.95 -1.79
N ILE A 21 -36.79 9.43 -0.75
CA ILE A 21 -36.12 8.95 0.47
C ILE A 21 -35.20 7.77 0.13
N THR A 22 -35.68 6.80 -0.66
CA THR A 22 -34.87 5.66 -1.10
C THR A 22 -33.67 6.11 -1.93
N LEU A 23 -33.86 7.05 -2.87
CA LEU A 23 -32.78 7.59 -3.69
C LEU A 23 -31.74 8.31 -2.82
N LEU A 24 -32.19 9.14 -1.89
CA LEU A 24 -31.31 9.83 -0.95
C LEU A 24 -30.52 8.85 -0.07
N PHE A 25 -31.19 7.81 0.41
CA PHE A 25 -30.55 6.76 1.21
C PHE A 25 -29.47 6.03 0.39
N VAL A 26 -29.76 5.62 -0.85
CA VAL A 26 -28.78 5.00 -1.74
C VAL A 26 -27.57 5.91 -1.97
N LEU A 27 -27.81 7.19 -2.28
CA LEU A 27 -26.73 8.16 -2.48
C LEU A 27 -25.87 8.33 -1.22
N LEU A 28 -26.49 8.44 -0.05
CA LEU A 28 -25.78 8.56 1.21
C LEU A 28 -24.95 7.30 1.51
N THR A 29 -25.51 6.11 1.30
CA THR A 29 -24.77 4.85 1.49
C THR A 29 -23.59 4.73 0.53
N ALA A 30 -23.73 5.14 -0.73
CA ALA A 30 -22.64 5.13 -1.69
C ALA A 30 -21.48 6.05 -1.25
N VAL A 31 -21.80 7.26 -0.77
CA VAL A 31 -20.80 8.18 -0.23
C VAL A 31 -20.11 7.60 1.00
N VAL A 32 -20.87 7.07 1.96
CA VAL A 32 -20.33 6.45 3.18
C VAL A 32 -19.44 5.27 2.85
N LEU A 33 -19.87 4.39 1.94
CA LEU A 33 -19.09 3.22 1.53
C LEU A 33 -17.77 3.62 0.86
N ASN A 34 -17.79 4.62 -0.04
CA ASN A 34 -16.57 5.13 -0.66
C ASN A 34 -15.62 5.71 0.39
N ARG A 35 -16.12 6.46 1.38
CA ARG A 35 -15.29 6.99 2.47
C ARG A 35 -14.68 5.90 3.33
N HIS A 36 -15.43 4.85 3.64
CA HIS A 36 -14.91 3.70 4.38
C HIS A 36 -13.84 2.95 3.60
N TYR A 37 -14.05 2.73 2.30
CA TYR A 37 -13.08 2.08 1.43
C TYR A 37 -11.75 2.86 1.39
N GLU A 38 -11.81 4.17 1.15
CA GLU A 38 -10.61 5.02 1.15
C GLU A 38 -9.92 5.04 2.52
N ALA A 39 -10.69 5.08 3.62
CA ALA A 39 -10.13 5.04 4.97
C ALA A 39 -9.43 3.70 5.26
N LEU A 40 -10.00 2.58 4.83
CA LEU A 40 -9.38 1.25 4.96
C LEU A 40 -8.12 1.13 4.11
N LYS A 41 -8.16 1.63 2.87
CA LYS A 41 -7.00 1.66 1.98
C LYS A 41 -5.87 2.49 2.57
N GLN A 42 -6.17 3.70 3.06
CA GLN A 42 -5.18 4.55 3.70
C GLN A 42 -4.59 3.88 4.94
N LYS A 43 -5.43 3.28 5.78
CA LYS A 43 -4.97 2.56 6.97
C LYS A 43 -3.99 1.42 6.61
N SER A 44 -4.28 0.66 5.55
CA SER A 44 -3.36 -0.39 5.07
C SER A 44 -2.02 0.17 4.61
N TYR A 45 -2.01 1.33 3.96
CA TYR A 45 -0.77 2.02 3.61
C TYR A 45 0.01 2.49 4.84
N ASP A 46 -0.66 3.12 5.80
CA ASP A 46 -0.03 3.60 7.04
C ASP A 46 0.61 2.44 7.82
N GLU A 47 -0.09 1.31 7.94
CA GLU A 47 0.42 0.09 8.58
C GLU A 47 1.68 -0.43 7.87
N ASN A 48 1.67 -0.51 6.54
CA ASN A 48 2.85 -0.93 5.76
C ASN A 48 4.03 0.04 5.92
N GLN A 49 3.76 1.34 5.94
CA GLN A 49 4.79 2.36 6.14
C GLN A 49 5.44 2.24 7.51
N HIS A 50 4.65 2.09 8.58
CA HIS A 50 5.18 1.92 9.93
C HIS A 50 6.03 0.64 10.07
N LEU A 51 5.62 -0.45 9.43
CA LEU A 51 6.41 -1.67 9.39
C LEU A 51 7.78 -1.45 8.72
N VAL A 52 7.80 -0.77 7.57
CA VAL A 52 9.06 -0.42 6.88
C VAL A 52 9.90 0.55 7.69
N GLU A 53 9.29 1.51 8.39
CA GLU A 53 9.99 2.49 9.26
C GLU A 53 10.71 1.81 10.43
N VAL A 54 10.07 0.81 11.06
CA VAL A 54 10.69 -0.01 12.10
C VAL A 54 11.89 -0.78 11.54
N VAL A 55 11.74 -1.39 10.36
CA VAL A 55 12.85 -2.10 9.69
C VAL A 55 13.98 -1.14 9.32
N HIS A 56 13.67 0.07 8.83
CA HIS A 56 14.66 1.08 8.49
C HIS A 56 15.43 1.56 9.73
N THR A 57 14.75 1.75 10.87
CA THR A 57 15.39 2.11 12.14
C THR A 57 16.29 0.99 12.65
N MET A 58 15.86 -0.27 12.54
CA MET A 58 16.69 -1.43 12.84
C MET A 58 17.94 -1.46 11.96
N LEU A 59 17.81 -1.28 10.64
CA LEU A 59 18.94 -1.20 9.71
C LEU A 59 19.90 -0.06 10.07
N SER A 60 19.38 1.09 10.46
CA SER A 60 20.19 2.23 10.92
C SER A 60 21.02 1.89 12.16
N SER A 61 20.47 1.07 13.07
CA SER A 61 21.23 0.60 14.24
C SER A 61 22.40 -0.31 13.87
N PHE A 62 22.26 -1.16 12.84
CA PHE A 62 23.37 -1.97 12.32
C PHE A 62 24.41 -1.09 11.64
N ALA A 63 23.99 -0.09 10.85
CA ALA A 63 24.90 0.82 10.16
C ALA A 63 25.72 1.70 11.13
N ALA A 64 25.19 1.99 12.32
CA ALA A 64 25.88 2.79 13.34
C ALA A 64 26.89 1.99 14.19
N ARG A 65 27.00 0.67 13.99
CA ARG A 65 27.90 -0.18 14.77
C ARG A 65 29.35 0.08 14.43
N THR A 66 30.19 0.13 15.47
CA THR A 66 31.64 0.32 15.37
C THR A 66 32.44 -0.86 15.93
N ASP A 67 31.74 -1.87 16.47
CA ASP A 67 32.33 -3.07 17.06
C ASP A 67 32.66 -4.16 16.03
N VAL A 68 32.19 -4.00 14.79
CA VAL A 68 32.47 -4.88 13.64
C VAL A 68 32.74 -4.03 12.39
N ASP A 69 33.34 -4.63 11.36
CA ASP A 69 33.51 -3.97 10.07
C ASP A 69 32.16 -3.81 9.33
N GLU A 70 32.13 -2.90 8.35
CA GLU A 70 30.91 -2.58 7.58
C GLU A 70 30.32 -3.80 6.86
N ALA A 71 31.16 -4.70 6.32
CA ALA A 71 30.68 -5.87 5.59
C ALA A 71 29.99 -6.85 6.55
N THR A 72 30.57 -7.07 7.73
CA THR A 72 29.98 -7.87 8.80
C THR A 72 28.67 -7.25 9.30
N ALA A 73 28.63 -5.93 9.56
CA ALA A 73 27.42 -5.23 9.98
C ALA A 73 26.31 -5.35 8.94
N LYS A 74 26.63 -5.13 7.66
CA LYS A 74 25.70 -5.27 6.53
C LYS A 74 25.15 -6.69 6.43
N GLN A 75 26.01 -7.70 6.53
CA GLN A 75 25.55 -9.09 6.45
C GLN A 75 24.62 -9.45 7.61
N GLN A 76 24.93 -9.03 8.83
CA GLN A 76 24.04 -9.24 9.99
C GLN A 76 22.70 -8.52 9.82
N ALA A 77 22.72 -7.31 9.27
CA ALA A 77 21.50 -6.56 8.96
C ALA A 77 20.63 -7.28 7.93
N LEU A 78 21.23 -7.81 6.86
CA LEU A 78 20.51 -8.56 5.82
C LEU A 78 19.88 -9.84 6.39
N GLU A 79 20.63 -10.61 7.19
CA GLU A 79 20.10 -11.82 7.83
C GLU A 79 18.97 -11.51 8.82
N ALA A 80 19.07 -10.40 9.56
CA ALA A 80 18.00 -9.95 10.44
C ALA A 80 16.71 -9.65 9.64
N VAL A 81 16.80 -8.84 8.57
CA VAL A 81 15.63 -8.52 7.73
C VAL A 81 15.07 -9.77 7.04
N LYS A 82 15.93 -10.68 6.57
CA LYS A 82 15.54 -11.92 5.90
C LYS A 82 14.69 -12.84 6.78
N ALA A 83 14.95 -12.83 8.09
CA ALA A 83 14.21 -13.62 9.07
C ALA A 83 12.84 -13.01 9.45
N LEU A 84 12.63 -11.70 9.22
CA LEU A 84 11.40 -11.02 9.62
C LEU A 84 10.18 -11.55 8.88
N ARG A 85 9.11 -11.82 9.64
CA ARG A 85 7.77 -12.10 9.13
C ARG A 85 6.77 -11.25 9.88
N TYR A 86 5.72 -10.83 9.19
CA TYR A 86 4.57 -10.14 9.77
C TYR A 86 3.28 -10.69 9.18
N ASP A 87 2.17 -10.46 9.88
CA ASP A 87 0.83 -10.89 9.45
C ASP A 87 0.81 -12.33 8.89
N GLY A 88 1.35 -13.25 9.70
CA GLY A 88 1.59 -14.64 9.31
C GLY A 88 2.86 -14.82 8.50
N SER A 89 2.77 -14.70 7.17
CA SER A 89 3.85 -15.08 6.24
C SER A 89 4.37 -13.93 5.37
N ASN A 90 3.90 -12.70 5.57
CA ASN A 90 4.40 -11.56 4.81
C ASN A 90 5.85 -11.26 5.21
N TYR A 91 6.58 -10.65 4.27
CA TYR A 91 8.04 -10.55 4.35
C TYR A 91 8.53 -9.22 3.76
N PHE A 92 9.81 -8.92 4.02
CA PHE A 92 10.51 -7.76 3.47
C PHE A 92 11.57 -8.21 2.46
N TRP A 93 11.82 -7.40 1.45
CA TRP A 93 12.97 -7.56 0.54
C TRP A 93 13.71 -6.23 0.45
N ILE A 94 14.94 -6.27 -0.05
CA ILE A 94 15.77 -5.08 -0.25
C ILE A 94 16.24 -5.09 -1.69
N GLN A 95 16.04 -3.98 -2.39
CA GLN A 95 16.66 -3.67 -3.67
C GLN A 95 17.49 -2.39 -3.55
N ASP A 96 18.44 -2.20 -4.46
CA ASP A 96 19.12 -0.92 -4.59
C ASP A 96 18.36 0.06 -5.52
N GLN A 97 18.96 1.23 -5.74
CA GLN A 97 18.40 2.29 -6.61
C GLN A 97 18.59 2.00 -8.11
N THR A 98 19.41 1.00 -8.47
CA THR A 98 19.69 0.55 -9.83
C THR A 98 18.90 -0.72 -10.19
N PRO A 99 17.63 -0.74 -9.76
CA PRO A 99 16.92 -1.88 -9.15
C PRO A 99 17.60 -3.25 -9.34
N SER A 100 18.67 -3.50 -8.61
CA SER A 100 19.20 -4.86 -8.41
C SER A 100 18.71 -5.39 -7.07
N MET A 101 18.39 -6.69 -7.01
CA MET A 101 18.00 -7.31 -5.76
C MET A 101 19.20 -7.42 -4.82
N VAL A 102 19.05 -6.94 -3.59
CA VAL A 102 20.07 -7.07 -2.54
C VAL A 102 19.77 -8.29 -1.67
N MET A 103 18.50 -8.52 -1.33
CA MET A 103 18.07 -9.65 -0.52
C MET A 103 16.57 -9.94 -0.71
N HIS A 104 16.22 -11.19 -1.01
CA HIS A 104 14.85 -11.67 -1.04
C HIS A 104 14.69 -12.98 -0.23
N PRO A 105 13.82 -13.02 0.81
CA PRO A 105 13.76 -14.16 1.72
C PRO A 105 13.09 -15.41 1.11
N ILE A 106 12.11 -15.24 0.22
CA ILE A 106 11.38 -16.34 -0.43
C ILE A 106 12.01 -16.78 -1.76
N LYS A 107 12.68 -15.87 -2.47
CA LYS A 107 13.27 -16.11 -3.80
C LYS A 107 14.75 -15.71 -3.79
N PRO A 108 15.62 -16.41 -3.04
CA PRO A 108 17.04 -16.06 -2.94
C PRO A 108 17.77 -16.14 -4.29
N ALA A 109 17.23 -16.86 -5.28
CA ALA A 109 17.76 -16.86 -6.65
C ALA A 109 17.68 -15.48 -7.34
N LEU A 110 16.90 -14.54 -6.80
CA LEU A 110 16.88 -13.16 -7.27
C LEU A 110 18.05 -12.34 -6.74
N ASP A 111 18.71 -12.74 -5.65
CA ASP A 111 19.76 -11.94 -5.02
C ASP A 111 20.91 -11.70 -6.02
N GLY A 112 21.31 -10.43 -6.18
CA GLY A 112 22.31 -9.98 -7.15
C GLY A 112 21.81 -9.87 -8.59
N GLN A 113 20.55 -10.21 -8.89
CA GLN A 113 19.98 -10.05 -10.23
C GLN A 113 19.60 -8.60 -10.51
N ASP A 114 19.80 -8.20 -11.77
CA ASP A 114 19.29 -6.96 -12.34
C ASP A 114 17.80 -7.10 -12.65
N LEU A 115 16.97 -6.25 -12.04
CA LEU A 115 15.51 -6.33 -12.14
C LEU A 115 14.93 -5.35 -13.17
N ARG A 116 15.76 -4.64 -13.95
CA ARG A 116 15.28 -3.67 -14.95
C ARG A 116 14.43 -4.30 -16.06
N THR A 117 14.64 -5.58 -16.35
CA THR A 117 13.85 -6.33 -17.34
C THR A 117 12.71 -7.12 -16.69
N PHE A 118 12.63 -7.14 -15.36
CA PHE A 118 11.62 -7.89 -14.63
C PHE A 118 10.26 -7.19 -14.74
N LYS A 119 9.24 -7.97 -15.10
CA LYS A 119 7.85 -7.54 -15.20
C LYS A 119 6.95 -8.55 -14.50
N ASP A 120 5.88 -8.06 -13.90
CA ASP A 120 4.84 -8.93 -13.37
C ASP A 120 3.97 -9.54 -14.49
N GLY A 121 2.97 -10.34 -14.10
CA GLY A 121 2.04 -10.98 -15.05
C GLY A 121 1.19 -9.99 -15.87
N ASN A 122 1.12 -8.73 -15.46
CA ASN A 122 0.42 -7.65 -16.17
C ASN A 122 1.39 -6.79 -17.01
N GLY A 123 2.68 -7.13 -17.05
CA GLY A 123 3.71 -6.39 -17.79
C GLY A 123 4.28 -5.18 -17.04
N LYS A 124 3.93 -4.98 -15.77
CA LYS A 124 4.37 -3.85 -14.95
C LYS A 124 5.79 -4.06 -14.44
N ALA A 125 6.65 -3.06 -14.64
CA ALA A 125 8.04 -3.06 -14.17
C ALA A 125 8.15 -2.44 -12.77
N PHE A 126 7.50 -3.05 -11.77
CA PHE A 126 7.33 -2.44 -10.45
C PHE A 126 8.66 -2.14 -9.72
N PHE A 127 9.71 -2.95 -9.92
CA PHE A 127 11.03 -2.67 -9.33
C PHE A 127 11.65 -1.36 -9.85
N ILE A 128 11.43 -1.03 -11.13
CA ILE A 128 11.82 0.27 -11.71
C ILE A 128 10.97 1.39 -11.10
N GLU A 129 9.66 1.20 -11.02
CA GLU A 129 8.76 2.22 -10.45
C GLU A 129 9.11 2.53 -8.99
N MET A 130 9.44 1.51 -8.19
CA MET A 130 9.90 1.66 -6.81
C MET A 130 11.21 2.47 -6.75
N ALA A 131 12.20 2.12 -7.58
CA ALA A 131 13.48 2.84 -7.63
C ALA A 131 13.28 4.32 -8.04
N GLN A 132 12.42 4.59 -9.02
CA GLN A 132 12.08 5.95 -9.46
C GLN A 132 11.32 6.73 -8.38
N LYS A 133 10.39 6.08 -7.66
CA LYS A 133 9.65 6.69 -6.56
C LYS A 133 10.59 7.12 -5.44
N VAL A 134 11.45 6.22 -4.97
CA VAL A 134 12.43 6.51 -3.91
C VAL A 134 13.40 7.60 -4.37
N LYS A 135 13.88 7.56 -5.62
CA LYS A 135 14.77 8.60 -6.14
C LYS A 135 14.12 10.00 -6.16
N SER A 136 12.81 10.08 -6.37
CA SER A 136 12.09 11.35 -6.48
C SER A 136 11.51 11.87 -5.15
N LYS A 137 11.10 10.97 -4.24
CA LYS A 137 10.36 11.31 -3.03
C LYS A 137 10.96 10.74 -1.73
N GLY A 138 11.99 9.90 -1.80
CA GLY A 138 12.55 9.19 -0.65
C GLY A 138 11.76 7.93 -0.26
N GLU A 139 10.44 7.93 -0.47
CA GLU A 139 9.54 6.83 -0.13
C GLU A 139 8.30 6.79 -1.03
N GLY A 140 7.50 5.73 -0.91
CA GLY A 140 6.14 5.70 -1.45
C GLY A 140 5.65 4.32 -1.89
N PHE A 141 4.37 4.28 -2.22
CA PHE A 141 3.67 3.07 -2.67
C PHE A 141 3.71 2.92 -4.20
N VAL A 142 3.64 1.67 -4.65
CA VAL A 142 3.52 1.27 -6.06
C VAL A 142 2.35 0.30 -6.16
N ASP A 143 1.35 0.66 -6.96
CA ASP A 143 0.09 -0.08 -7.18
C ASP A 143 0.15 -0.99 -8.41
#